data_AF-A0A838HTN8-F1
#
_entry.id   AF-A0A838HTN8-F1
#
_cell.length_a   1.000
_cell.length_b   1.000
_cell.length_c   1.000
_cell.angle_alpha   90.00
_cell.angle_beta   90.00
_cell.angle_gamma   90.00
#
_symmetry.space_group_name_H-M   'P 1'
#
loop_
_entity.id
_entity.type
_entity.pdbx_description
1 polymer ?
#
loop_
_entity_poly.entity_id
_entity_poly.type
_entity_poly.pdbx_seq_one_letter_code
_entity_poly.pdbx_strand_id
1 'polypeptide(L)' 'LLGRADIADVIDAAIVLLADDGDEIFTSDPTDLRNLAHEARRHVELIAV' A
#
# COMPACT_ATOMS: atom_id res chain seq x y z
N LEU A 1 -4.89 -0.53 10.60
CA LEU A 1 -4.07 0.06 9.52
C LEU A 1 -3.65 1.48 9.91
N LEU A 2 -4.55 2.46 9.90
CA LEU A 2 -4.21 3.87 10.17
C LEU A 2 -3.49 4.11 11.53
N GLY A 3 -4.02 3.59 12.64
CA GLY A 3 -3.37 3.73 13.96
C GLY A 3 -2.18 2.80 14.21
N ARG A 4 -1.80 1.97 13.24
CA ARG A 4 -0.73 0.96 13.37
C ARG A 4 0.45 1.23 12.43
N ALA A 5 0.18 1.91 11.32
CA ALA A 5 1.19 2.31 10.36
C ALA A 5 1.93 3.59 10.75
N ASP A 6 1.44 4.37 11.73
CA ASP A 6 2.00 5.59 12.37
C ASP A 6 2.69 6.63 11.45
N ILE A 7 2.58 6.46 10.12
CA ILE A 7 3.46 7.12 9.15
C ILE A 7 2.78 7.32 7.77
N ALA A 8 1.70 6.60 7.44
CA ALA A 8 1.09 6.69 6.09
C ALA A 8 -0.18 7.55 6.04
N ASP A 9 -0.33 8.31 4.95
CA ASP A 9 -1.54 9.09 4.67
C ASP A 9 -2.76 8.15 4.53
N VAL A 10 -3.94 8.63 4.92
CA VAL A 10 -5.20 7.88 4.80
C VAL A 10 -5.50 7.50 3.36
N ILE A 11 -4.98 8.27 2.40
CA ILE A 11 -5.10 8.03 0.96
C ILE A 11 -4.33 6.77 0.57
N ASP A 12 -3.09 6.63 0.99
CA ASP A 12 -2.25 5.48 0.66
C ASP A 12 -2.82 4.18 1.22
N ALA A 13 -3.32 4.23 2.46
CA ALA A 13 -4.01 3.11 3.07
C ALA A 13 -5.31 2.75 2.33
N ALA A 14 -6.06 3.75 1.83
CA ALA A 14 -7.26 3.51 1.05
C ALA A 14 -6.95 2.85 -0.31
N ILE A 15 -5.89 3.30 -1.00
CA ILE A 15 -5.44 2.68 -2.25
C ILE A 15 -5.12 1.21 -2.04
N VAL A 16 -4.31 0.88 -1.02
CA VAL A 16 -3.95 -0.50 -0.69
C VAL A 16 -5.17 -1.35 -0.31
N LEU A 17 -6.15 -0.78 0.40
CA LEU A 17 -7.36 -1.49 0.80
C LEU A 17 -8.30 -1.78 -0.38
N LEU A 18 -8.31 -0.91 -1.39
CA LEU A 18 -9.11 -1.07 -2.61
C LEU A 18 -8.50 -2.08 -3.59
N ALA A 19 -7.18 -2.27 -3.56
CA ALA A 19 -6.50 -3.23 -4.41
C ALA A 19 -6.80 -4.68 -4.00
N ASP A 20 -6.85 -5.56 -4.99
CA ASP A 20 -6.93 -7.01 -4.82
C ASP A 20 -5.58 -7.69 -5.10
N ASP A 21 -5.49 -8.96 -4.70
CA ASP A 21 -4.26 -9.73 -4.88
C ASP A 21 -3.97 -9.91 -6.38
N GLY A 22 -2.76 -9.52 -6.80
CA GLY A 22 -2.29 -9.51 -8.19
C GLY A 22 -2.41 -8.15 -8.89
N ASP A 23 -3.01 -7.14 -8.26
CA ASP A 23 -3.06 -5.79 -8.83
C ASP A 23 -1.68 -5.11 -8.81
N GLU A 24 -1.47 -4.21 -9.76
CA GLU A 24 -0.28 -3.36 -9.87
C GLU A 24 -0.57 -1.94 -9.34
N ILE A 25 0.29 -1.44 -8.45
CA ILE A 25 0.23 -0.07 -7.94
C ILE A 25 1.50 0.66 -8.35
N PHE A 26 1.33 1.72 -9.15
CA PHE A 26 2.40 2.60 -9.58
C PHE A 26 2.57 3.74 -8.58
N THR A 27 3.77 3.93 -8.06
CA THR A 27 4.07 4.97 -7.07
C THR A 27 5.51 5.46 -7.20
N SER A 28 5.75 6.73 -6.88
CA SER A 28 7.11 7.28 -6.83
C SER A 28 7.92 6.75 -5.66
N ASP A 29 7.28 6.21 -4.61
CA ASP A 29 7.94 5.53 -3.50
C ASP A 29 7.24 4.22 -3.13
N PRO A 30 7.67 3.08 -3.73
CA PRO A 30 7.15 1.75 -3.38
C PRO A 30 7.42 1.34 -1.93
N THR A 31 8.41 1.94 -1.25
CA THR A 31 8.77 1.56 0.11
C THR A 31 7.66 1.94 1.09
N ASP A 32 7.02 3.08 0.84
CA ASP A 32 5.95 3.62 1.67
C ASP A 32 4.72 2.70 1.68
N LEU A 33 4.29 2.25 0.50
CA LEU A 33 3.12 1.37 0.36
C LEU A 33 3.39 -0.08 0.77
N ARG A 34 4.65 -0.52 0.82
CA ARG A 34 5.01 -1.91 1.14
C ARG A 34 4.58 -2.31 2.55
N ASN A 35 4.74 -1.43 3.53
CA ASN A 35 4.32 -1.69 4.91
C ASN A 35 2.79 -1.77 5.01
N LEU A 36 2.07 -0.93 4.26
CA LEU A 36 0.62 -0.94 4.22
C LEU A 36 0.07 -2.23 3.61
N ALA A 37 0.62 -2.65 2.46
CA ALA A 37 0.21 -3.90 1.81
C ALA A 37 0.45 -5.12 2.72
N HIS A 38 1.60 -5.15 3.39
CA HIS A 38 1.91 -6.19 4.36
C HIS A 38 0.90 -6.23 5.52
N GLU A 39 0.62 -5.10 6.17
CA GLU A 39 -0.34 -5.03 7.28
C GLU A 39 -1.79 -5.32 6.82
N ALA A 40 -2.14 -4.96 5.59
CA ALA A 40 -3.43 -5.25 4.98
C ALA A 40 -3.57 -6.71 4.52
N ARG A 41 -2.46 -7.49 4.52
CA ARG A 41 -2.38 -8.85 3.95
C ARG A 41 -2.83 -8.88 2.50
N ARG A 42 -2.41 -7.88 1.72
CA ARG A 42 -2.63 -7.78 0.28
C ARG A 42 -1.36 -8.10 -0.48
N HIS A 43 -1.48 -8.90 -1.54
CA HIS A 43 -0.39 -9.26 -2.42
C HIS A 43 -0.47 -8.44 -3.71
N VAL A 44 0.00 -7.20 -3.66
CA VAL A 44 0.05 -6.28 -4.81
C VAL A 44 1.47 -6.15 -5.33
N GLU A 45 1.62 -5.86 -6.61
CA GLU A 45 2.90 -5.52 -7.24
C GLU A 45 3.12 -4.01 -7.16
N LEU A 46 4.26 -3.57 -6.61
CA LEU A 46 4.56 -2.15 -6.45
C LEU A 46 5.61 -1.73 -7.47
N ILE A 47 5.21 -0.87 -8.42
CA ILE A 47 6.04 -0.43 -9.54
C ILE A 47 6.49 1.02 -9.30
N ALA A 48 7.81 1.24 -9.30
CA ALA A 48 8.39 2.58 -9.21
C ALA A 48 8.18 3.36 -10.52
N VAL A 49 7.73 4.61 -10.42
CA VAL A 49 7.59 5.55 -11.55
C VAL A 49 8.28 6.88 -11.31
#